data_AF-A0A016SBR5-F1
#
_entry.id   AF-A0A016SBR5-F1
#
_cell.length_a   1.000
_cell.length_b   1.000
_cell.length_c   1.000
_cell.angle_alpha   90.00
_cell.angle_beta   90.00
_cell.angle_gamma   90.00
#
_symmetry.space_group_name_H-M   'P 1'
#
loop_
_entity.id
_entity.type
_entity.pdbx_description
1 polymer ?
#
loop_
_entity_poly.entity_id
_entity_poly.type
_entity_poly.pdbx_seq_one_letter_code
_entity_poly.pdbx_strand_id
1 'polypeptide(L)'
;MRRLEWDNMGVRVDGRLLHHLRFADDIVLITPNISQAERMLADFDDACGKIGLQLNLTKTTFMRNGWVPDAPLSLNGTNISECSSYVYLGREVKMMNDLARELGRRKQAAWGAE
;
A
#
# COMPACT_ATOMS: atom_id res chain seq x y z
N MET A 1 -16.18 13.69 1.31
CA MET A 1 -15.84 12.41 0.68
C MET A 1 -17.03 11.49 0.91
N ARG A 2 -17.71 10.95 -0.13
CA ARG A 2 -18.66 9.86 0.10
C ARG A 2 -17.88 8.74 0.81
N ARG A 3 -18.46 8.17 1.86
CA ARG A 3 -17.81 7.11 2.64
C ARG A 3 -17.64 5.90 1.73
N LEU A 4 -16.40 5.51 1.45
CA LEU A 4 -16.11 4.24 0.80
C LEU A 4 -16.62 3.14 1.73
N GLU A 5 -17.49 2.25 1.22
CA GLU A 5 -18.13 1.20 2.02
C GLU A 5 -17.18 0.02 2.22
N TRP A 6 -16.12 0.26 3.01
CA TRP A 6 -15.09 -0.71 3.32
C TRP A 6 -15.27 -1.37 4.68
N ASP A 7 -16.44 -1.24 5.31
CA ASP A 7 -16.69 -1.70 6.69
C ASP A 7 -16.45 -3.22 6.88
N ASN A 8 -16.44 -4.01 5.80
CA ASN A 8 -16.13 -5.45 5.78
C ASN A 8 -14.81 -5.81 5.06
N MET A 9 -13.99 -4.82 4.71
CA MET A 9 -12.72 -5.01 4.03
C MET A 9 -11.54 -4.78 4.98
N GLY A 10 -10.32 -5.07 4.55
CA GLY A 10 -9.12 -4.85 5.35
C GLY A 10 -8.70 -6.02 6.22
N VAL A 11 -7.70 -5.76 7.06
CA VAL A 11 -7.08 -6.76 7.95
C VAL A 11 -7.42 -6.45 9.40
N ARG A 12 -7.74 -7.47 10.20
CA ARG A 12 -8.05 -7.29 11.61
C ARG A 12 -6.77 -7.03 12.41
N VAL A 13 -6.70 -5.88 13.07
CA VAL A 13 -5.63 -5.48 13.98
C VAL A 13 -6.30 -5.01 15.28
N ASP A 14 -5.96 -5.62 16.41
CA ASP A 14 -6.49 -5.28 17.74
C ASP A 14 -8.02 -5.14 17.78
N GLY A 15 -8.72 -6.09 17.14
CA GLY A 15 -10.18 -6.14 17.10
C GLY A 15 -10.84 -5.18 16.10
N ARG A 16 -10.07 -4.32 15.43
CA ARG A 16 -10.57 -3.37 14.41
C ARG A 16 -10.11 -3.78 13.00
N LEU A 17 -10.90 -3.46 11.98
CA LEU A 17 -10.47 -3.62 10.60
C LEU A 17 -9.63 -2.41 10.18
N LEU A 18 -8.39 -2.66 9.78
CA LEU A 18 -7.50 -1.68 9.22
C LEU A 18 -7.56 -1.78 7.69
N HIS A 19 -8.09 -0.73 7.06
CA HIS A 19 -8.29 -0.67 5.61
C HIS A 19 -7.19 0.10 4.88
N HIS A 20 -6.75 1.22 5.47
CA HIS A 20 -5.81 2.11 4.83
C HIS A 20 -5.00 2.94 5.83
N LEU A 21 -3.86 3.43 5.36
CA LEU A 21 -3.06 4.49 5.97
C LEU A 21 -2.94 5.62 4.96
N ARG A 22 -3.08 6.88 5.38
CA ARG A 22 -2.95 8.04 4.49
C ARG A 22 -2.06 9.09 5.14
N PHE A 23 -1.18 9.67 4.35
CA PHE A 23 -0.43 10.85 4.73
C PHE A 23 -0.13 11.70 3.50
N ALA A 24 -0.40 13.02 3.58
CA ALA A 24 -0.29 13.94 2.45
C ALA A 24 -1.00 13.38 1.19
N ASP A 25 -0.26 13.21 0.10
CA ASP A 25 -0.70 12.67 -1.19
C ASP A 25 -0.58 11.13 -1.31
N ASP A 26 0.04 10.46 -0.33
CA ASP A 26 0.22 9.00 -0.32
C ASP A 26 -0.90 8.28 0.44
N ILE A 27 -1.33 7.14 -0.11
CA ILE A 27 -2.23 6.19 0.53
C ILE A 27 -1.70 4.76 0.40
N VAL A 28 -1.84 3.99 1.48
CA VAL A 28 -1.56 2.56 1.51
C VAL A 28 -2.88 1.85 1.78
N LEU A 29 -3.28 0.94 0.91
CA LEU A 29 -4.41 0.05 1.11
C LEU A 29 -3.91 -1.28 1.70
N ILE A 30 -4.63 -1.80 2.70
CA ILE A 30 -4.26 -3.04 3.39
C ILE A 30 -5.42 -4.00 3.23
N THR A 31 -5.16 -5.15 2.61
CA THR A 31 -6.18 -6.17 2.31
C THR A 31 -5.65 -7.57 2.62
N PRO A 32 -6.52 -8.57 2.85
CA PRO A 32 -6.13 -9.95 3.11
C PRO A 32 -5.84 -10.74 1.82
N ASN A 33 -6.25 -10.23 0.64
CA ASN A 33 -6.04 -10.89 -0.65
C ASN A 33 -6.11 -9.91 -1.82
N ILE A 34 -5.68 -10.39 -2.99
CA ILE A 34 -5.61 -9.63 -4.25
C ILE A 34 -7.00 -9.17 -4.70
N SER A 35 -8.03 -10.02 -4.67
CA SER A 35 -9.38 -9.64 -5.13
C SER A 35 -9.96 -8.47 -4.34
N GLN A 36 -9.72 -8.42 -3.03
CA GLN A 36 -10.11 -7.27 -2.22
C GLN A 36 -9.25 -6.04 -2.50
N ALA A 37 -7.96 -6.21 -2.79
CA ALA A 37 -7.09 -5.10 -3.22
C ALA A 37 -7.59 -4.47 -4.53
N GLU A 38 -7.95 -5.28 -5.54
CA GLU A 38 -8.48 -4.79 -6.81
C GLU A 38 -9.78 -4.01 -6.62
N ARG A 39 -10.72 -4.55 -5.82
CA ARG A 39 -11.97 -3.86 -5.51
C ARG A 39 -11.73 -2.54 -4.77
N MET A 40 -10.93 -2.55 -3.70
CA MET A 40 -10.64 -1.33 -2.94
C MET A 40 -9.92 -0.29 -3.80
N LEU A 41 -9.01 -0.71 -4.67
CA LEU A 41 -8.31 0.20 -5.56
C LEU A 41 -9.25 0.79 -6.62
N ALA A 42 -10.15 0.00 -7.18
CA ALA A 42 -11.16 0.48 -8.12
C ALA A 42 -12.14 1.48 -7.47
N ASP A 43 -12.62 1.17 -6.27
CA ASP A 43 -13.48 2.09 -5.51
C ASP A 43 -12.75 3.41 -5.21
N PHE A 44 -11.46 3.32 -4.89
CA PHE A 44 -10.63 4.49 -4.60
C PHE A 44 -10.36 5.33 -5.86
N ASP A 45 -10.07 4.71 -7.00
CA ASP A 45 -9.89 5.37 -8.29
C ASP A 45 -11.15 6.12 -8.73
N ASP A 46 -12.32 5.47 -8.66
CA ASP A 46 -13.61 6.09 -8.95
C ASP A 46 -13.91 7.28 -8.02
N ALA A 47 -13.60 7.14 -6.72
CA ALA A 47 -13.76 8.24 -5.76
C ALA A 47 -12.81 9.41 -6.05
N CYS A 48 -11.58 9.15 -6.51
CA CYS A 48 -10.64 10.18 -6.95
C CYS A 48 -11.14 10.89 -8.21
N GLY A 49 -11.61 10.13 -9.20
CA GLY A 49 -12.14 10.67 -10.46
C GLY A 49 -13.31 11.64 -10.25
N LYS A 50 -14.19 11.34 -9.28
CA LYS A 50 -15.34 12.22 -8.91
C LYS A 50 -14.93 13.61 -8.40
N ILE A 51 -13.70 13.77 -7.93
CA ILE A 51 -13.15 15.04 -7.45
C ILE A 51 -12.04 15.58 -8.37
N GLY A 52 -11.88 15.01 -9.56
CA GLY A 52 -10.90 15.44 -10.54
C GLY A 52 -9.46 15.01 -10.23
N LEU A 53 -9.26 14.03 -9.36
CA LEU A 53 -7.96 13.43 -9.08
C LEU A 53 -7.79 12.12 -9.86
N GLN A 54 -6.54 11.75 -10.13
CA GLN A 54 -6.19 10.52 -10.82
C GLN A 54 -5.06 9.79 -10.09
N LEU A 55 -5.15 8.46 -10.06
CA LEU A 55 -4.07 7.63 -9.57
C LEU A 55 -2.88 7.65 -10.54
N ASN A 56 -1.68 7.81 -9.99
CA ASN A 56 -0.46 7.62 -10.76
C ASN A 56 -0.07 6.14 -10.77
N LEU A 57 -0.61 5.37 -11.71
CA LEU A 57 -0.34 3.93 -11.83
C LEU A 57 1.14 3.59 -12.04
N THR A 58 1.95 4.51 -12.59
CA THR A 58 3.39 4.27 -12.73
C THR A 58 4.15 4.33 -11.41
N LYS A 59 3.61 5.04 -10.41
CA LYS A 59 4.16 5.12 -9.04
C LYS A 59 3.49 4.14 -8.08
N THR A 60 2.28 3.69 -8.39
CA THR A 60 1.58 2.67 -7.59
C THR A 60 2.31 1.35 -7.68
N THR A 61 2.64 0.78 -6.53
CA THR A 61 3.21 -0.56 -6.40
C THR A 61 2.44 -1.32 -5.34
N PHE A 62 2.48 -2.64 -5.38
CA PHE A 62 1.92 -3.49 -4.33
C PHE A 62 2.97 -4.43 -3.76
N MET A 63 2.73 -4.91 -2.55
CA MET A 63 3.59 -5.87 -1.87
C MET A 63 2.69 -6.91 -1.21
N ARG A 64 3.07 -8.18 -1.28
CA ARG A 64 2.36 -9.30 -0.63
C ARG A 64 3.31 -10.10 0.23
N ASN A 65 2.77 -10.74 1.27
CA ASN A 65 3.51 -11.68 2.10
C ASN A 65 3.45 -13.10 1.51
N GLY A 66 4.16 -14.03 2.13
CA GLY A 66 4.22 -15.43 1.67
C GLY A 66 2.93 -16.24 1.85
N TRP A 67 1.90 -15.69 2.51
CA TRP A 67 0.60 -16.36 2.68
C TRP A 67 -0.38 -16.06 1.55
N VAL A 68 -0.16 -14.97 0.81
CA VAL A 68 -0.98 -14.61 -0.34
C VAL A 68 -0.45 -15.35 -1.58
N PRO A 69 -1.30 -16.10 -2.31
CA PRO A 69 -0.89 -16.76 -3.55
C PRO A 69 -0.25 -15.79 -4.54
N ASP A 70 0.67 -16.31 -5.35
CA ASP A 70 1.26 -15.54 -6.43
C ASP A 70 0.20 -15.23 -7.49
N ALA A 71 -0.17 -13.96 -7.59
CA ALA A 71 -1.19 -13.48 -8.50
C ALA A 71 -0.94 -12.00 -8.85
N PRO A 72 -1.17 -11.60 -10.10
CA PRO A 72 -1.04 -10.21 -10.51
C PRO A 72 -2.14 -9.35 -9.85
N LEU A 73 -1.81 -8.09 -9.57
CA LEU A 73 -2.77 -7.06 -9.20
C LEU A 73 -2.98 -6.15 -10.39
N SER A 74 -4.23 -5.91 -10.79
CA SER A 74 -4.54 -5.03 -11.92
C SER A 74 -5.62 -4.00 -11.60
N LEU A 75 -5.57 -2.85 -12.27
CA LEU A 75 -6.64 -1.86 -12.28
C LEU A 75 -6.97 -1.53 -13.73
N ASN A 76 -8.24 -1.69 -14.13
CA ASN A 76 -8.72 -1.40 -15.49
C ASN A 76 -7.84 -2.07 -16.59
N GLY A 77 -7.40 -3.30 -16.34
CA GLY A 77 -6.51 -4.05 -17.25
C GLY A 77 -5.04 -3.64 -17.23
N THR A 78 -4.66 -2.64 -16.42
CA THR A 78 -3.26 -2.24 -16.22
C THR A 78 -2.68 -2.96 -15.02
N ASN A 79 -1.60 -3.71 -15.22
CA ASN A 79 -0.90 -4.40 -14.13
C ASN A 79 -0.14 -3.41 -13.26
N ILE A 80 -0.25 -3.60 -11.94
CA ILE A 80 0.48 -2.85 -10.93
C ILE A 80 1.75 -3.61 -10.60
N SER A 81 2.87 -2.90 -10.49
CA SER A 81 4.15 -3.56 -10.21
C SER A 81 4.23 -4.08 -8.78
N GLU A 82 4.73 -5.30 -8.63
CA GLU A 82 5.06 -5.87 -7.32
C GLU A 82 6.42 -5.35 -6.85
N CYS A 83 6.53 -4.95 -5.59
CA CYS A 83 7.80 -4.56 -4.95
C CYS A 83 8.09 -5.43 -3.72
N SER A 84 9.38 -5.69 -3.47
CA SER A 84 9.82 -6.48 -2.30
C SER A 84 9.93 -5.65 -1.02
N SER A 85 9.82 -4.33 -1.15
CA SER A 85 9.98 -3.36 -0.07
C SER A 85 9.47 -2.00 -0.49
N TYR A 86 9.00 -1.23 0.49
CA TYR A 86 8.51 0.13 0.26
C TYR A 86 8.93 1.05 1.43
N VAL A 87 9.24 2.32 1.16
CA VAL A 87 9.55 3.29 2.21
C VAL A 87 8.31 4.12 2.49
N TYR A 88 7.71 3.95 3.67
CA TYR A 88 6.57 4.73 4.12
C TYR A 88 6.99 5.60 5.30
N LEU A 89 6.79 6.92 5.19
CA LEU A 89 7.12 7.89 6.24
C LEU A 89 8.58 7.78 6.75
N GLY A 90 9.51 7.55 5.83
CA GLY A 90 10.94 7.43 6.14
C GLY A 90 11.35 6.10 6.78
N ARG A 91 10.42 5.16 6.97
CA ARG A 91 10.71 3.79 7.41
C ARG A 91 10.52 2.81 6.26
N GLU A 92 11.52 1.99 6.03
CA GLU A 92 11.38 0.84 5.15
C GLU A 92 10.48 -0.23 5.75
N VAL A 93 9.53 -0.68 4.94
CA VAL A 93 8.59 -1.77 5.21
C VAL A 93 8.94 -2.95 4.32
N LYS A 94 9.06 -4.12 4.95
CA LYS A 94 9.30 -5.42 4.29
C LYS A 94 8.46 -6.49 4.96
N MET A 95 8.07 -7.49 4.18
CA MET A 95 7.24 -8.59 4.68
C MET A 95 8.00 -9.55 5.62
N MET A 96 9.32 -9.70 5.46
CA MET A 96 10.13 -10.59 6.29
C MET A 96 10.56 -9.96 7.64
N ASN A 97 10.09 -8.74 7.96
CA ASN A 97 10.48 -7.97 9.16
C ASN A 97 12.01 -7.90 9.41
N ASP A 98 12.81 -8.04 8.35
CA ASP A 98 14.26 -7.89 8.43
C ASP A 98 14.62 -6.40 8.53
N LEU A 99 15.04 -6.00 9.73
CA LEU A 99 15.41 -4.64 10.06
C LEU A 99 16.84 -4.28 9.62
N ALA A 100 17.65 -5.22 9.15
CA ALA A 100 19.07 -4.97 8.88
C ALA A 100 19.28 -3.85 7.85
N ARG A 101 18.48 -3.84 6.77
CA ARG A 101 18.58 -2.81 5.72
C ARG A 101 18.07 -1.44 6.19
N GLU A 102 16.97 -1.38 6.93
CA GLU A 102 16.48 -0.12 7.53
C GLU A 102 17.50 0.46 8.52
N LEU A 103 18.12 -0.39 9.35
CA LEU A 103 19.19 0.02 10.27
C LEU A 103 20.40 0.57 9.52
N GLY A 104 20.81 -0.09 8.43
CA GLY A 104 21.86 0.41 7.54
C GLY A 104 21.52 1.79 6.96
N ARG A 105 20.28 1.95 6.47
CA ARG A 105 19.78 3.21 5.89
C ARG A 105 19.80 4.36 6.89
N ARG A 106 19.37 4.11 8.13
CA ARG A 106 19.39 5.12 9.22
C ARG A 106 20.81 5.51 9.62
N LYS A 107 21.74 4.55 9.69
CA LYS A 107 23.17 4.86 9.96
C LYS A 107 23.74 5.77 8.87
N GLN A 108 23.48 5.46 7.60
CA GLN A 108 23.99 6.25 6.48
C GLN A 108 23.38 7.66 6.43
N ALA A 109 22.09 7.80 6.70
CA ALA A 109 21.43 9.10 6.79
C ALA A 109 21.99 9.96 7.95
N ALA A 110 22.37 9.33 9.07
CA ALA A 110 23.02 10.04 10.18
C ALA A 110 24.44 10.51 9.82
N TRP A 111 25.23 9.69 9.13
CA TRP A 111 26.58 10.07 8.69
C TRP A 111 26.62 11.07 7.52
N GLY A 112 25.60 11.11 6.66
CA GLY A 112 25.53 12.07 5.55
C GLY A 112 24.98 13.45 5.94
N ALA A 113 24.61 13.65 7.21
CA ALA A 113 24.12 14.92 7.74
C ALA A 113 25.21 15.73 8.49
N GLU A 114 26.44 15.22 8.48
CA GLU A 114 27.66 15.84 9.02
C GLU A 114 28.50 16.40 7.87
#